data_AF-A0A8S4DXI8-F1
#
_entry.id   AF-A0A8S4DXI8-F1
#
_cell.length_a   1.000
_cell.length_b   1.000
_cell.length_c   1.000
_cell.angle_alpha   90.00
_cell.angle_beta   90.00
_cell.angle_gamma   90.00
#
_symmetry.space_group_name_H-M   'P 1'
#
loop_
_entity.id
_entity.type
_entity.pdbx_description
1 polymer ?
#
loop_
_entity_poly.entity_id
_entity_poly.type
_entity_poly.pdbx_seq_one_letter_code
_entity_poly.pdbx_strand_id
1 'polypeptide(L)'
;MSETLPNNKKQVSRQLRERKQRKLYSDEWALGDDDTEGGRGFSLADKLESARFEHPGAVAEMQGADLTVAYLQKHGFTTPLLFKEKTGLGLRVPTNNFTVNDVRMCVGSRRLLDVMDVNTQKNIEMTMKDWQRYYDDPNKERLLNVISLEFSHTRLENYVQAPRIVRQIDWVEVVWPRHLKDQQVSTTDCTAPVAQRAIKT
;
A
#
# COMPACT_ATOMS: atom_id res chain seq x y z
N MET A 1 -44.31 -23.72 -46.07
CA MET A 1 -45.37 -23.47 -45.07
C MET A 1 -45.17 -24.53 -44.00
N SER A 2 -44.27 -24.29 -43.03
CA SER A 2 -44.52 -23.64 -41.74
C SER A 2 -45.32 -24.53 -40.79
N GLU A 3 -44.71 -24.83 -39.64
CA GLU A 3 -45.27 -25.17 -38.30
C GLU A 3 -44.52 -26.35 -37.64
N THR A 4 -43.38 -26.10 -36.98
CA THR A 4 -43.17 -25.72 -35.56
C THR A 4 -43.38 -26.84 -34.54
N LEU A 5 -42.27 -27.43 -34.07
CA LEU A 5 -42.18 -28.20 -32.83
C LEU A 5 -42.01 -27.23 -31.63
N PRO A 6 -42.67 -27.45 -30.48
CA PRO A 6 -42.53 -26.58 -29.33
C PRO A 6 -41.20 -26.83 -28.59
N ASN A 7 -40.35 -25.81 -28.60
CA ASN A 7 -39.07 -25.74 -27.87
C ASN A 7 -39.32 -25.43 -26.40
N ASN A 8 -39.48 -26.44 -25.56
CA ASN A 8 -39.68 -26.27 -24.12
C ASN A 8 -38.33 -26.02 -23.40
N LYS A 9 -37.78 -24.82 -23.55
CA LYS A 9 -36.66 -24.35 -22.71
C LYS A 9 -37.23 -23.83 -21.40
N LYS A 10 -37.16 -24.67 -20.35
CA LYS A 10 -37.33 -24.24 -18.96
C LYS A 10 -36.39 -23.05 -18.69
N GLN A 11 -36.96 -21.85 -18.56
CA GLN A 11 -36.25 -20.69 -18.03
C GLN A 11 -35.88 -20.98 -16.58
N VAL A 12 -34.63 -21.34 -16.34
CA VAL A 12 -34.06 -21.35 -15.00
C VAL A 12 -33.84 -19.89 -14.61
N SER A 13 -34.74 -19.32 -13.81
CA SER A 13 -34.52 -18.01 -13.21
C SER A 13 -33.24 -18.10 -12.37
N ARG A 14 -32.19 -17.38 -12.75
CA ARG A 14 -31.02 -17.17 -11.89
C ARG A 14 -31.48 -16.39 -10.67
N GLN A 15 -31.76 -17.10 -9.58
CA GLN A 15 -31.89 -16.47 -8.26
C GLN A 15 -30.51 -15.92 -7.89
N LEU A 16 -30.41 -14.59 -7.78
CA LEU A 16 -29.27 -13.94 -7.18
C LEU A 16 -29.21 -14.36 -5.72
N ARG A 17 -28.16 -15.11 -5.36
CA ARG A 17 -27.87 -15.45 -3.96
C ARG A 17 -27.72 -14.15 -3.20
N GLU A 18 -28.62 -13.86 -2.27
CA GLU A 18 -28.45 -12.73 -1.35
C GLU A 18 -27.08 -12.86 -0.69
N ARG A 19 -26.26 -11.84 -0.92
CA ARG A 19 -24.91 -11.77 -0.39
C ARG A 19 -25.06 -11.52 1.10
N LYS A 20 -25.13 -12.62 1.87
CA LYS A 20 -25.02 -12.64 3.33
C LYS A 20 -23.98 -11.60 3.73
N GLN A 21 -24.45 -10.60 4.48
CA GLN A 21 -23.75 -9.38 4.84
C GLN A 21 -22.26 -9.64 5.05
N ARG A 22 -21.43 -8.83 4.37
CA ARG A 22 -20.00 -8.74 4.65
C ARG A 22 -19.88 -8.62 6.17
N LYS A 23 -19.23 -9.59 6.81
CA LYS A 23 -18.70 -9.41 8.16
C LYS A 23 -17.74 -8.23 8.07
N LEU A 24 -18.26 -7.04 8.34
CA LEU A 24 -17.48 -5.89 8.73
C LEU A 24 -16.64 -6.35 9.91
N TYR A 25 -15.35 -6.02 9.89
CA TYR A 25 -14.53 -6.12 11.09
C TYR A 25 -15.31 -5.43 12.20
N SER A 26 -15.63 -6.20 13.25
CA SER A 26 -16.48 -5.74 14.33
C SER A 26 -15.91 -4.45 14.90
N ASP A 27 -16.74 -3.41 14.91
CA ASP A 27 -16.58 -2.14 15.65
C ASP A 27 -16.55 -2.37 17.19
N GLU A 28 -16.25 -3.58 17.68
CA GLU A 28 -16.18 -3.92 19.10
C GLU A 28 -14.97 -3.35 19.83
N TRP A 29 -13.99 -2.79 19.13
CA TRP A 29 -12.91 -2.02 19.74
C TRP A 29 -13.24 -0.53 19.90
N ALA A 30 -14.39 -0.06 19.39
CA ALA A 30 -14.73 1.36 19.33
C ALA A 30 -15.58 1.86 20.53
N LEU A 31 -15.97 0.97 21.46
CA LEU A 31 -16.77 1.31 22.63
C LEU A 31 -16.01 1.09 23.95
N GLY A 32 -14.75 1.53 23.99
CA GLY A 32 -14.02 1.79 25.23
C GLY A 32 -13.86 3.30 25.37
N ASP A 33 -14.88 3.95 25.94
CA ASP A 33 -14.73 5.27 26.58
C ASP A 33 -13.90 5.05 27.83
N ASP A 34 -12.59 5.00 27.66
CA ASP A 34 -11.64 5.12 28.74
C ASP A 34 -10.53 6.03 28.22
N ASP A 35 -10.49 7.24 28.76
CA ASP A 35 -9.33 8.14 28.76
C ASP A 35 -8.18 7.50 29.59
N THR A 36 -7.90 6.21 29.40
CA THR A 36 -6.65 5.61 29.82
C THR A 36 -5.61 6.04 28.80
N GLU A 37 -4.65 6.83 29.26
CA GLU A 37 -3.34 6.92 28.62
C GLU A 37 -2.91 5.52 28.18
N GLY A 38 -2.99 5.27 26.86
CA GLY A 38 -2.75 3.98 26.23
C GLY A 38 -1.29 3.58 26.29
N GLY A 39 -0.75 3.42 27.49
CA GLY A 39 0.54 2.82 27.74
C GLY A 39 0.46 1.38 27.26
N ARG A 40 1.07 1.10 26.11
CA ARG A 40 1.25 -0.28 25.61
C ARG A 40 1.69 -1.15 26.79
N GLY A 41 0.99 -2.26 27.05
CA GLY A 41 1.30 -3.18 28.16
C GLY A 41 2.65 -3.91 28.04
N PHE A 42 3.51 -3.46 27.13
CA PHE A 42 4.86 -3.95 26.88
C PHE A 42 5.77 -2.76 26.56
N SER A 43 7.02 -2.86 26.99
CA SER A 43 8.07 -1.90 26.62
C SER A 43 8.56 -2.20 25.21
N LEU A 44 8.52 -1.20 24.32
CA LEU A 44 9.08 -1.31 22.98
C LEU A 44 10.61 -1.36 23.01
N ALA A 45 11.24 -0.63 23.94
CA ALA A 45 12.70 -0.63 24.13
C ALA A 45 13.20 -2.05 24.44
N ASP A 46 12.51 -2.75 25.35
CA ASP A 46 12.84 -4.13 25.70
C ASP A 46 12.75 -5.05 24.48
N LYS A 47 11.80 -4.81 23.55
CA LYS A 47 11.69 -5.61 22.32
C LYS A 47 12.80 -5.31 21.32
N LEU A 48 13.24 -4.06 21.24
CA LEU A 48 14.33 -3.64 20.35
C LEU A 48 15.69 -4.20 20.79
N GLU A 49 15.91 -4.34 22.10
CA GLU A 49 17.16 -4.86 22.67
C GLU A 49 17.14 -6.37 22.93
N SER A 50 15.98 -7.02 22.80
CA SER A 50 15.87 -8.44 23.10
C SER A 50 16.53 -9.32 22.03
N ALA A 51 17.56 -10.05 22.43
CA ALA A 51 18.19 -11.10 21.62
C ALA A 51 17.21 -12.23 21.21
N ARG A 52 16.00 -12.30 21.79
CA ARG A 52 14.98 -13.29 21.41
C ARG A 52 14.56 -13.19 19.94
N PHE A 53 14.63 -12.00 19.35
CA PHE A 53 14.27 -11.77 17.96
C PHE A 53 15.48 -11.87 17.01
N GLU A 54 16.66 -12.20 17.54
CA GLU A 54 17.81 -12.54 16.71
C GLU A 54 17.60 -13.91 16.09
N HIS A 55 17.19 -13.90 14.83
CA HIS A 55 16.97 -15.11 14.04
C HIS A 55 17.95 -15.14 12.86
N PRO A 56 19.13 -15.77 13.03
CA PRO A 56 20.08 -15.96 11.94
C PRO A 56 19.41 -16.66 10.75
N GLY A 57 19.53 -16.08 9.57
CA GLY A 57 18.89 -16.62 8.35
C GLY A 57 17.41 -16.27 8.17
N ALA A 58 16.82 -15.42 9.01
CA ALA A 58 15.47 -14.90 8.79
C ALA A 58 15.38 -14.04 7.50
N VAL A 59 16.51 -13.49 7.07
CA VAL A 59 16.66 -12.77 5.79
C VAL A 59 17.82 -13.36 5.02
N ALA A 60 17.71 -13.37 3.69
CA ALA A 60 18.80 -13.74 2.80
C ALA A 60 19.44 -12.46 2.24
N GLU A 61 20.71 -12.23 2.57
CA GLU A 61 21.49 -11.16 1.96
C GLU A 61 21.89 -11.52 0.53
N MET A 62 21.76 -10.57 -0.40
CA MET A 62 22.08 -10.80 -1.80
C MET A 62 22.54 -9.50 -2.49
N GLN A 63 23.33 -9.62 -3.57
CA GLN A 63 23.66 -8.49 -4.43
C GLN A 63 22.57 -8.27 -5.47
N GLY A 64 22.34 -7.01 -5.87
CA GLY A 64 21.27 -6.69 -6.81
C GLY A 64 21.41 -7.38 -8.18
N ALA A 65 22.64 -7.69 -8.61
CA ALA A 65 22.90 -8.38 -9.87
C ALA A 65 22.41 -9.85 -9.88
N ASP A 66 22.35 -10.49 -8.71
CA ASP A 66 21.93 -11.89 -8.57
C ASP A 66 20.41 -12.03 -8.55
N LEU A 67 19.68 -10.95 -8.25
CA LEU A 67 18.22 -10.91 -8.27
C LEU A 67 17.70 -10.92 -9.72
N THR A 68 17.45 -12.12 -10.22
CA THR A 68 16.97 -12.37 -11.59
C THR A 68 15.68 -13.17 -11.60
N VAL A 69 14.97 -13.17 -12.74
CA VAL A 69 13.78 -14.04 -12.94
C VAL A 69 14.17 -15.51 -12.75
N ALA A 70 15.32 -15.93 -13.27
CA ALA A 70 15.82 -17.30 -13.14
C ALA A 70 16.06 -17.68 -11.67
N TYR A 71 16.61 -16.75 -10.87
CA TYR A 71 16.77 -16.96 -9.43
C TYR A 71 15.41 -17.21 -8.76
N LEU A 72 14.41 -16.34 -9.01
CA LEU A 72 13.08 -16.49 -8.42
C LEU A 72 12.34 -17.74 -8.92
N GLN A 73 12.53 -18.16 -10.17
CA GLN A 73 11.95 -19.41 -10.67
C GLN A 73 12.56 -20.64 -10.00
N LYS A 74 13.87 -20.61 -9.72
CA LYS A 74 14.59 -21.72 -9.08
C LYS A 74 14.35 -21.80 -7.58
N HIS A 75 14.29 -20.67 -6.90
CA HIS A 75 14.27 -20.59 -5.44
C HIS A 75 12.93 -20.13 -4.86
N GLY A 76 12.02 -19.61 -5.69
CA GLY A 76 10.82 -18.94 -5.24
C GLY A 76 11.11 -17.56 -4.62
N PHE A 77 10.10 -16.99 -3.97
CA PHE A 77 10.21 -15.78 -3.15
C PHE A 77 9.63 -16.06 -1.75
N THR A 78 10.20 -17.03 -1.06
CA THR A 78 9.72 -17.51 0.27
C THR A 78 10.50 -16.92 1.44
N THR A 79 11.70 -16.40 1.18
CA THR A 79 12.58 -15.80 2.19
C THR A 79 12.73 -14.31 1.90
N PRO A 80 12.57 -13.41 2.90
CA PRO A 80 12.83 -11.99 2.71
C PRO A 80 14.27 -11.74 2.24
N LEU A 81 14.42 -10.85 1.27
CA LEU A 81 15.72 -10.52 0.67
C LEU A 81 16.21 -9.17 1.18
N LEU A 82 17.46 -9.12 1.64
CA LEU A 82 18.13 -7.90 2.09
C LEU A 82 19.21 -7.49 1.09
N PHE A 83 19.12 -6.25 0.61
CA PHE A 83 20.10 -5.64 -0.27
C PHE A 83 20.75 -4.45 0.44
N LYS A 84 22.04 -4.56 0.74
CA LYS A 84 22.81 -3.47 1.37
C LYS A 84 23.10 -2.31 0.40
N GLU A 85 23.14 -2.62 -0.89
CA GLU A 85 23.37 -1.65 -1.95
C GLU A 85 22.29 -1.71 -3.04
N LYS A 86 22.01 -0.55 -3.66
CA LYS A 86 21.07 -0.43 -4.78
C LYS A 86 21.63 -0.92 -6.12
N THR A 87 22.95 -1.11 -6.21
CA THR A 87 23.65 -1.47 -7.44
C THR A 87 23.11 -2.79 -8.00
N GLY A 88 22.85 -2.83 -9.31
CA GLY A 88 22.32 -4.03 -9.99
C GLY A 88 20.80 -4.23 -9.90
N LEU A 89 20.09 -3.58 -8.95
CA LEU A 89 18.64 -3.75 -8.81
C LEU A 89 17.82 -3.08 -9.92
N GLY A 90 18.37 -2.07 -10.59
CA GLY A 90 17.59 -1.19 -11.48
C GLY A 90 16.55 -0.37 -10.72
N LEU A 91 16.76 -0.16 -9.42
CA LEU A 91 16.00 0.73 -8.54
C LEU A 91 16.43 2.18 -8.80
N ARG A 92 15.46 3.08 -8.98
CA ARG A 92 15.68 4.53 -9.00
C ARG A 92 14.95 5.15 -7.83
N VAL A 93 15.63 6.02 -7.10
CA VAL A 93 15.07 6.81 -6.00
C VAL A 93 15.63 8.24 -6.10
N PRO A 94 14.93 9.24 -5.51
CA PRO A 94 15.47 10.58 -5.37
C PRO A 94 16.84 10.60 -4.68
N THR A 95 17.54 11.72 -4.83
CA THR A 95 18.81 12.00 -4.16
C THR A 95 18.66 12.10 -2.65
N ASN A 96 19.76 11.94 -1.91
CA ASN A 96 19.74 11.93 -0.43
C ASN A 96 19.30 13.25 0.22
N ASN A 97 19.22 14.34 -0.55
CA ASN A 97 18.72 15.64 -0.09
C ASN A 97 17.23 15.85 -0.34
N PHE A 98 16.50 14.83 -0.81
CA PHE A 98 15.07 14.90 -1.08
C PHE A 98 14.27 14.97 0.23
N THR A 99 13.34 15.92 0.31
CA THR A 99 12.63 16.28 1.55
C THR A 99 11.12 16.01 1.48
N VAL A 100 10.44 16.07 2.63
CA VAL A 100 8.96 16.02 2.69
C VAL A 100 8.34 17.22 1.96
N ASN A 101 9.01 18.36 1.92
CA ASN A 101 8.57 19.49 1.09
C ASN A 101 8.63 19.16 -0.41
N ASP A 102 9.65 18.43 -0.88
CA ASP A 102 9.72 18.00 -2.28
C ASP A 102 8.61 17.00 -2.62
N VAL A 103 8.29 16.08 -1.70
CA VAL A 103 7.11 15.21 -1.80
C VAL A 103 5.85 16.08 -1.96
N ARG A 104 5.62 17.05 -1.07
CA ARG A 104 4.48 17.98 -1.13
C ARG A 104 4.39 18.71 -2.47
N MET A 105 5.52 19.16 -3.01
CA MET A 105 5.57 19.82 -4.30
C MET A 105 5.20 18.87 -5.44
N CYS A 106 5.59 17.60 -5.37
CA CYS A 106 5.30 16.60 -6.39
C CYS A 106 3.84 16.11 -6.37
N VAL A 107 3.29 15.84 -5.17
CA VAL A 107 1.95 15.25 -5.00
C VAL A 107 0.84 16.28 -4.83
N GLY A 108 1.19 17.54 -4.49
CA GLY A 108 0.26 18.63 -4.31
C GLY A 108 -0.11 18.90 -2.86
N SER A 109 -0.25 20.18 -2.50
CA SER A 109 -0.42 20.62 -1.10
C SER A 109 -1.77 20.27 -0.49
N ARG A 110 -2.83 20.21 -1.31
CA ARG A 110 -4.20 19.89 -0.87
C ARG A 110 -4.51 18.40 -0.89
N ARG A 111 -3.56 17.56 -1.29
CA ARG A 111 -3.72 16.09 -1.30
C ARG A 111 -4.03 15.64 0.13
N LEU A 112 -5.14 14.94 0.30
CA LEU A 112 -5.50 14.33 1.59
C LEU A 112 -4.65 13.07 1.80
N LEU A 113 -4.13 12.94 3.01
CA LEU A 113 -3.37 11.80 3.48
C LEU A 113 -4.17 11.06 4.54
N ASP A 114 -4.08 9.74 4.52
CA ASP A 114 -4.47 8.86 5.62
C ASP A 114 -3.27 8.77 6.58
N VAL A 115 -3.40 9.38 7.75
CA VAL A 115 -2.35 9.52 8.75
C VAL A 115 -2.73 8.73 9.99
N MET A 116 -1.82 7.88 10.46
CA MET A 116 -2.06 7.06 11.64
C MET A 116 -1.48 7.71 12.89
N ASP A 117 -2.27 7.82 13.94
CA ASP A 117 -1.77 8.08 15.28
C ASP A 117 -1.15 6.80 15.85
N VAL A 118 0.16 6.84 16.12
CA VAL A 118 0.94 5.65 16.50
C VAL A 118 0.56 5.11 17.87
N ASN A 119 0.04 5.95 18.77
CA ASN A 119 -0.35 5.53 20.10
C ASN A 119 -1.71 4.83 20.08
N THR A 120 -2.69 5.44 19.42
CA THR A 120 -4.07 4.92 19.37
C THR A 120 -4.32 3.94 18.24
N GLN A 121 -3.43 3.87 17.24
CA GLN A 121 -3.61 3.15 15.97
C GLN A 121 -4.85 3.61 15.18
N LYS A 122 -5.40 4.79 15.51
CA LYS A 122 -6.55 5.39 14.79
C LYS A 122 -6.05 6.22 13.62
N ASN A 123 -6.81 6.20 12.52
CA ASN A 123 -6.54 7.01 11.34
C ASN A 123 -7.20 8.38 11.46
N ILE A 124 -6.49 9.40 11.01
CA ILE A 124 -6.96 10.78 10.83
C ILE A 124 -6.61 11.25 9.42
N GLU A 125 -7.42 12.13 8.85
CA GLU A 125 -7.12 12.73 7.55
C GLU A 125 -6.54 14.13 7.73
N MET A 126 -5.48 14.45 6.99
CA MET A 126 -4.96 15.82 6.89
C MET A 126 -4.34 16.09 5.52
N THR A 127 -4.11 17.36 5.20
CA THR A 127 -3.49 17.71 3.91
C THR A 127 -1.98 17.43 3.93
N MET A 128 -1.40 17.21 2.75
CA MET A 128 0.04 17.09 2.57
C MET A 128 0.82 18.32 3.06
N LYS A 129 0.19 19.50 3.03
CA LYS A 129 0.76 20.73 3.61
C LYS A 129 0.79 20.65 5.14
N ASP A 130 -0.28 20.18 5.77
CA ASP A 130 -0.34 20.05 7.23
C ASP A 130 0.59 18.95 7.73
N TRP A 131 0.70 17.84 7.00
CA TRP A 131 1.70 16.82 7.27
C TRP A 131 3.13 17.34 7.17
N GLN A 132 3.45 18.12 6.13
CA GLN A 132 4.78 18.74 6.02
C GLN A 132 5.08 19.66 7.19
N ARG A 133 4.10 20.47 7.63
CA ARG A 133 4.23 21.31 8.83
C ARG A 133 4.48 20.47 10.09
N TYR A 134 3.70 19.42 10.29
CA TYR A 134 3.88 18.48 11.40
C TYR A 134 5.26 17.80 11.38
N TYR A 135 5.72 17.38 10.19
CA TYR A 135 7.00 16.69 10.03
C TYR A 135 8.17 17.60 10.38
N ASP A 136 8.14 18.85 9.94
CA ASP A 136 9.21 19.83 10.16
C ASP A 136 9.19 20.46 11.56
N ASP A 137 8.08 20.35 12.30
CA ASP A 137 7.98 20.85 13.67
C ASP A 137 8.87 20.00 14.61
N PRO A 138 9.88 20.57 15.30
CA PRO A 138 10.69 19.82 16.25
C PRO A 138 9.89 19.36 17.48
N ASN A 139 8.79 20.03 17.82
CA ASN A 139 7.98 19.78 19.00
C ASN A 139 6.67 19.10 18.62
N LYS A 140 6.71 17.77 18.45
CA LYS A 140 5.54 16.98 18.06
C LYS A 140 4.70 16.61 19.28
N GLU A 141 3.46 17.12 19.35
CA GLU A 141 2.50 16.76 20.41
C GLU A 141 2.00 15.32 20.29
N ARG A 142 1.87 14.82 19.05
CA ARG A 142 1.41 13.46 18.73
C ARG A 142 2.44 12.75 17.89
N LEU A 143 2.58 11.44 18.07
CA LEU A 143 3.39 10.60 17.20
C LEU A 143 2.51 10.08 16.05
N LEU A 144 2.75 10.61 14.85
CA LEU A 144 1.96 10.32 13.65
C LEU A 144 2.83 9.65 12.58
N ASN A 145 2.19 8.86 11.73
CA ASN A 145 2.87 8.14 10.65
C ASN A 145 2.04 8.14 9.36
N VAL A 146 2.71 8.20 8.21
CA VAL A 146 2.11 8.05 6.88
C VAL A 146 2.79 6.90 6.16
N ILE A 147 2.03 5.83 5.90
CA ILE A 147 2.52 4.62 5.21
C ILE A 147 1.72 4.28 3.94
N SER A 148 0.62 5.00 3.69
CA SER A 148 -0.35 4.72 2.63
C SER A 148 -0.41 5.80 1.56
N LEU A 149 0.65 6.62 1.42
CA LEU A 149 0.75 7.59 0.33
C LEU A 149 1.07 6.87 -0.99
N GLU A 150 0.02 6.63 -1.78
CA GLU A 150 0.13 6.25 -3.18
C GLU A 150 0.35 7.52 -4.03
N PHE A 151 1.36 7.50 -4.90
CA PHE A 151 1.84 8.67 -5.64
C PHE A 151 2.02 8.45 -7.15
N SER A 152 1.52 7.33 -7.68
CA SER A 152 1.38 7.11 -9.12
C SER A 152 0.48 8.19 -9.71
N HIS A 153 0.73 8.58 -10.97
CA HIS A 153 0.06 9.70 -11.64
C HIS A 153 0.30 11.06 -10.97
N THR A 154 1.36 11.18 -10.17
CA THR A 154 1.89 12.47 -9.70
C THR A 154 3.26 12.70 -10.29
N ARG A 155 3.81 13.90 -10.18
CA ARG A 155 5.18 14.18 -10.65
C ARG A 155 6.23 13.28 -9.97
N LEU A 156 5.93 12.76 -8.77
CA LEU A 156 6.84 11.93 -7.99
C LEU A 156 7.16 10.59 -8.66
N GLU A 157 6.23 10.05 -9.46
CA GLU A 157 6.41 8.77 -10.16
C GLU A 157 7.64 8.78 -11.09
N ASN A 158 7.99 9.95 -11.63
CA ASN A 158 9.13 10.09 -12.54
C ASN A 158 10.47 10.02 -11.80
N TYR A 159 10.49 10.14 -10.48
CA TYR A 159 11.71 10.08 -9.66
C TYR A 159 11.93 8.70 -9.04
N VAL A 160 10.87 7.92 -8.83
CA VAL A 160 10.94 6.60 -8.19
C VAL A 160 10.67 5.51 -9.23
N GLN A 161 11.51 4.48 -9.27
CA GLN A 161 11.28 3.31 -10.10
C GLN A 161 11.60 2.05 -9.31
N ALA A 162 10.63 1.16 -9.19
CA ALA A 162 10.81 -0.14 -8.54
C ALA A 162 11.93 -0.97 -9.20
N PRO A 163 12.56 -1.90 -8.46
CA PRO A 163 13.57 -2.80 -8.99
C PRO A 163 13.12 -3.47 -10.29
N ARG A 164 14.07 -3.71 -11.20
CA ARG A 164 13.79 -4.27 -12.53
C ARG A 164 12.99 -5.56 -12.46
N ILE A 165 13.31 -6.45 -11.53
CA ILE A 165 12.63 -7.73 -11.39
C ILE A 165 11.14 -7.57 -11.06
N VAL A 166 10.80 -6.61 -10.18
CA VAL A 166 9.41 -6.37 -9.77
C VAL A 166 8.59 -5.98 -10.99
N ARG A 167 9.11 -5.07 -11.82
CA ARG A 167 8.48 -4.65 -13.08
C ARG A 167 8.35 -5.77 -14.12
N GLN A 168 9.12 -6.86 -14.00
CA GLN A 168 9.07 -8.00 -14.91
C GLN A 168 8.06 -9.07 -14.47
N ILE A 169 7.66 -9.10 -13.20
CA ILE A 169 6.79 -10.15 -12.64
C ILE A 169 5.48 -9.63 -12.04
N ASP A 170 5.38 -8.32 -11.81
CA ASP A 170 4.18 -7.67 -11.29
C ASP A 170 2.99 -7.92 -12.22
N TRP A 171 1.90 -8.45 -11.67
CA TRP A 171 0.68 -8.75 -12.41
C TRP A 171 0.01 -7.50 -12.95
N VAL A 172 0.14 -6.35 -12.30
CA VAL A 172 -0.39 -5.07 -12.81
C VAL A 172 0.33 -4.67 -14.10
N GLU A 173 1.63 -4.95 -14.20
CA GLU A 173 2.44 -4.63 -15.38
C GLU A 173 2.31 -5.68 -16.50
N VAL A 174 2.25 -6.96 -16.13
CA VAL A 174 2.40 -8.08 -17.06
C VAL A 174 1.07 -8.67 -17.51
N VAL A 175 0.06 -8.65 -16.65
CA VAL A 175 -1.22 -9.37 -16.86
C VAL A 175 -2.39 -8.43 -17.05
N TRP A 176 -2.43 -7.30 -16.33
CA TRP A 176 -3.57 -6.39 -16.38
C TRP A 176 -3.72 -5.71 -17.76
N PRO A 177 -4.94 -5.57 -18.30
CA PRO A 177 -5.16 -4.93 -19.59
C PRO A 177 -4.66 -3.47 -19.60
N ARG A 178 -3.70 -3.16 -20.47
CA ARG A 178 -3.02 -1.85 -20.52
C ARG A 178 -3.99 -0.68 -20.67
N HIS A 179 -4.97 -0.80 -21.56
CA HIS A 179 -5.97 0.25 -21.76
C HIS A 179 -6.78 0.60 -20.50
N LEU A 180 -6.96 -0.35 -19.56
CA LEU A 180 -7.61 -0.09 -18.27
C LEU A 180 -6.65 0.55 -17.27
N LYS A 181 -5.37 0.16 -17.31
CA LYS A 181 -4.32 0.78 -16.50
C LYS A 181 -4.14 2.26 -16.89
N ASP A 182 -4.07 2.55 -18.18
CA ASP A 182 -3.87 3.90 -18.71
C ASP A 182 -5.09 4.82 -18.43
N GLN A 183 -6.27 4.23 -18.23
CA GLN A 183 -7.49 4.95 -17.82
C GLN A 183 -7.57 5.19 -16.31
N GLN A 184 -6.65 4.64 -15.52
CA GLN A 184 -6.63 4.85 -14.08
C GLN A 184 -6.25 6.31 -13.80
N VAL A 185 -7.25 7.11 -13.48
CA VAL A 185 -7.03 8.52 -13.14
C VAL A 185 -6.46 8.64 -11.73
N SER A 186 -5.64 9.67 -11.54
CA SER A 186 -5.11 9.99 -10.24
C SER A 186 -6.25 10.25 -9.25
N THR A 187 -6.15 9.72 -8.04
CA THR A 187 -7.03 10.09 -6.91
C THR A 187 -6.86 11.56 -6.48
N THR A 188 -6.02 12.33 -7.19
CA THR A 188 -5.63 13.72 -6.87
C THR A 188 -6.66 14.74 -7.35
N ASP A 189 -7.57 14.35 -8.25
CA ASP A 189 -8.68 15.20 -8.63
C ASP A 189 -9.72 15.19 -7.50
N CYS A 190 -9.85 16.32 -6.81
CA CYS A 190 -10.73 16.53 -5.65
C CYS A 190 -12.25 16.38 -5.94
N THR A 191 -12.65 15.58 -6.93
CA THR A 191 -14.04 15.35 -7.34
C THR A 191 -14.38 13.89 -7.70
N ALA A 192 -13.44 12.93 -7.61
CA ALA A 192 -13.76 11.54 -7.91
C ALA A 192 -14.50 10.85 -6.74
N PRO A 193 -15.66 10.20 -6.96
CA PRO A 193 -16.35 9.45 -5.91
C PRO A 193 -15.51 8.25 -5.44
N VAL A 194 -15.66 7.89 -4.17
CA VAL A 194 -14.90 6.92 -3.34
C VAL A 194 -14.78 5.48 -3.93
N ALA A 195 -15.34 5.22 -5.11
CA ALA A 195 -15.48 3.90 -5.71
C ALA A 195 -14.24 3.34 -6.43
N GLN A 196 -13.08 4.02 -6.39
CA GLN A 196 -11.83 3.49 -6.96
C GLN A 196 -10.76 3.19 -5.90
N ARG A 197 -11.17 2.71 -4.72
CA ARG A 197 -10.28 2.05 -3.75
C ARG A 197 -10.23 0.53 -4.01
N ALA A 198 -9.74 0.15 -5.18
CA ALA A 198 -9.30 -1.21 -5.50
C ALA A 198 -8.22 -1.01 -6.56
N ILE A 199 -6.95 -0.92 -6.20
CA ILE A 199 -6.10 -2.02 -5.74
C ILE A 199 -5.11 -1.41 -4.74
N LYS A 200 -5.23 -1.76 -3.45
CA LYS A 200 -4.12 -1.63 -2.50
C LYS A 200 -3.38 -2.97 -2.56
N THR A 201 -2.17 -2.98 -3.11
CA THR A 201 -1.16 -4.02 -2.81
C THR A 201 -0.74 -3.93 -1.35
#